data_AF-A0A7H8KMP9-F1
#
_entry.id   AF-A0A7H8KMP9-F1
#
_cell.length_a   1.000
_cell.length_b   1.000
_cell.length_c   1.000
_cell.angle_alpha   90.00
_cell.angle_beta   90.00
_cell.angle_gamma   90.00
#
_symmetry.space_group_name_H-M   'P 1'
#
loop_
_entity.id
_entity.type
_entity.pdbx_description
1 polymer ?
#
loop_
_entity_poly.entity_id
_entity_poly.type
_entity_poly.pdbx_seq_one_letter_code
_entity_poly.pdbx_strand_id
1 'polypeptide(L)'
;MPTRPVTLLRGLAAGILPALLLAGCGAPDRGDLDTRPATPSPGCLVHQTREPAERYTAGREADTGAVLGVLRYYTANGRTPYCDGKQPTAADLAWQRLYTGLGGDPAHLARP
;
A
#
# COMPACT_ATOMS: atom_id res chain seq x y z
N MET A 1 -73.44 -34.24 7.63
CA MET A 1 -72.19 -34.32 8.39
C MET A 1 -71.04 -33.83 7.50
N PRO A 2 -70.48 -32.64 7.74
CA PRO A 2 -69.27 -32.18 7.06
C PRO A 2 -68.07 -32.08 8.02
N THR A 3 -66.93 -32.65 7.63
CA THR A 3 -65.65 -32.48 8.32
C THR A 3 -64.85 -31.34 7.68
N ARG A 4 -64.53 -30.32 8.48
CA ARG A 4 -63.57 -29.24 8.17
C ARG A 4 -62.14 -29.70 8.44
N PRO A 5 -61.17 -29.13 7.73
CA PRO A 5 -59.96 -28.68 8.41
C PRO A 5 -59.67 -27.21 8.13
N VAL A 6 -59.28 -26.52 9.20
CA VAL A 6 -58.83 -25.14 9.28
C VAL A 6 -57.31 -25.14 9.10
N THR A 7 -56.79 -24.30 8.21
CA THR A 7 -55.38 -23.89 8.28
C THR A 7 -55.26 -22.39 8.02
N LEU A 8 -55.09 -21.66 9.12
CA LEU A 8 -54.57 -20.30 9.16
C LEU A 8 -53.09 -20.33 8.81
N LEU A 9 -52.61 -19.42 7.96
CA LEU A 9 -51.23 -18.95 8.07
C LEU A 9 -51.14 -17.46 7.71
N ARG A 10 -51.07 -16.66 8.77
CA ARG A 10 -50.55 -15.29 8.78
C ARG A 10 -49.03 -15.36 8.62
N GLY A 11 -48.46 -14.44 7.84
CA GLY A 11 -47.00 -14.25 7.79
C GLY A 11 -46.63 -12.94 7.13
N LEU A 12 -46.63 -11.86 7.93
CA LEU A 12 -46.00 -10.58 7.59
C LEU A 12 -44.50 -10.80 7.35
N ALA A 13 -44.03 -10.63 6.12
CA ALA A 13 -42.60 -10.54 5.83
C ALA A 13 -42.20 -9.06 5.81
N ALA A 14 -41.68 -8.59 6.94
CA ALA A 14 -40.99 -7.32 7.06
C ALA A 14 -39.71 -7.38 6.21
N GLY A 15 -39.63 -6.54 5.17
CA GLY A 15 -38.46 -6.43 4.31
C GLY A 15 -37.30 -5.78 5.06
N ILE A 16 -36.24 -6.55 5.31
CA ILE A 16 -34.94 -6.06 5.75
C ILE A 16 -34.23 -5.51 4.50
N LEU A 17 -34.05 -4.19 4.41
CA LEU A 17 -33.17 -3.55 3.43
C LEU A 17 -31.72 -3.71 3.93
N PRO A 18 -30.82 -4.44 3.25
CA PRO A 18 -29.41 -4.40 3.59
C PRO A 18 -28.78 -3.16 2.93
N ALA A 19 -28.34 -2.21 3.76
CA ALA A 19 -27.50 -1.10 3.32
C ALA A 19 -26.13 -1.66 2.90
N LEU A 20 -25.91 -1.80 1.59
CA LEU A 20 -24.61 -2.06 0.99
C LEU A 20 -23.70 -0.85 1.22
N LEU A 21 -22.96 -0.86 2.33
CA LEU A 21 -21.79 0.00 2.53
C LEU A 21 -20.68 -0.49 1.60
N LEU A 22 -20.70 0.00 0.35
CA LEU A 22 -19.56 -0.08 -0.55
C LEU A 22 -18.45 0.82 0.01
N ALA A 23 -17.67 0.29 0.95
CA ALA A 23 -16.37 0.83 1.27
C ALA A 23 -15.54 0.78 -0.02
N GLY A 24 -15.34 1.94 -0.64
CA GLY A 24 -14.53 2.07 -1.84
C GLY A 24 -13.10 1.62 -1.55
N CYS A 25 -12.75 0.41 -1.99
CA CYS A 25 -11.37 0.00 -2.17
C CYS A 25 -10.77 0.80 -3.33
N GLY A 26 -10.43 2.07 -3.09
CA GLY A 26 -9.54 2.79 -3.99
C GLY A 26 -8.17 2.13 -3.93
N ALA A 27 -7.64 1.73 -5.09
CA ALA A 27 -6.26 1.28 -5.16
C ALA A 27 -5.33 2.41 -4.67
N PRO A 28 -4.23 2.09 -3.97
CA PRO A 28 -3.28 3.11 -3.54
C PRO A 28 -2.75 3.89 -4.75
N ASP A 29 -2.55 5.21 -4.58
CA ASP A 29 -1.92 6.03 -5.62
C ASP A 29 -0.49 5.55 -5.84
N ARG A 30 -0.16 5.18 -7.09
CA ARG A 30 1.11 4.58 -7.47
C ARG A 30 1.91 5.53 -8.34
N GLY A 31 3.22 5.58 -8.12
CA GLY A 31 4.08 6.46 -8.89
C GLY A 31 5.55 6.23 -8.65
N ASP A 32 6.31 7.30 -8.88
CA ASP A 32 7.75 7.31 -8.79
C ASP A 32 8.23 7.59 -7.36
N LEU A 33 9.42 7.10 -7.06
CA LEU A 33 10.13 7.38 -5.82
C LEU A 33 10.44 8.89 -5.72
N ASP A 34 10.01 9.53 -4.63
CA ASP A 34 10.41 10.90 -4.33
C ASP A 34 11.80 10.90 -3.68
N THR A 35 12.80 11.32 -4.46
CA THR A 35 14.19 11.39 -4.00
C THR A 35 14.58 12.78 -3.50
N ARG A 36 13.62 13.63 -3.11
CA ARG A 36 13.94 14.97 -2.62
C ARG A 36 14.44 14.96 -1.16
N PRO A 37 15.36 15.88 -0.82
CA PRO A 37 16.17 16.67 -1.74
C PRO A 37 17.12 15.75 -2.52
N ALA A 38 17.31 16.02 -3.82
CA ALA A 38 18.08 15.18 -4.76
C ALA A 38 19.62 15.27 -4.54
N THR A 39 20.04 15.22 -3.28
CA THR A 39 21.44 15.12 -2.85
C THR A 39 21.79 13.65 -2.59
N PRO A 40 23.03 13.21 -2.87
CA PRO A 40 23.47 11.85 -2.60
C PRO A 40 23.36 11.41 -1.14
N SER A 41 23.34 12.34 -0.17
CA SER A 41 23.25 12.06 1.26
C SER A 41 22.45 13.18 1.96
N PRO A 42 21.11 13.12 1.94
CA PRO A 42 20.30 14.13 2.61
C PRO A 42 20.41 13.98 4.13
N GLY A 43 20.32 15.09 4.86
CA GLY A 43 20.28 15.07 6.32
C GLY A 43 19.01 14.43 6.90
N CYS A 44 17.93 14.40 6.12
CA CYS A 44 16.68 13.75 6.46
C CYS A 44 15.93 13.28 5.20
N LEU A 45 15.05 12.28 5.33
CA LEU A 45 14.18 11.80 4.25
C LEU A 45 12.81 12.49 4.28
N VAL A 46 12.24 12.73 3.10
CA VAL A 46 10.82 13.08 2.98
C VAL A 46 9.98 11.80 2.91
N HIS A 47 8.77 11.84 3.46
CA HIS A 47 7.82 10.75 3.35
C HIS A 47 7.38 10.56 1.90
N GLN A 48 7.31 9.30 1.49
CA GLN A 48 6.70 8.92 0.22
C GLN A 48 5.19 9.13 0.29
N THR A 49 4.60 9.72 -0.74
CA THR A 49 3.14 9.94 -0.83
C THR A 49 2.46 8.93 -1.74
N ARG A 50 3.23 8.15 -2.50
CA ARG A 50 2.75 7.14 -3.45
C ARG A 50 3.44 5.81 -3.22
N GLU A 51 2.73 4.73 -3.50
CA GLU A 51 3.32 3.40 -3.58
C GLU A 51 4.08 3.20 -4.90
N PRO A 52 4.96 2.19 -4.99
CA PRO A 52 5.67 1.91 -6.24
C PRO A 52 4.73 1.58 -7.41
N ALA A 53 4.99 2.21 -8.56
CA ALA A 53 4.33 1.87 -9.82
C ALA A 53 4.81 0.54 -10.42
N GLU A 54 4.08 0.04 -11.42
CA GLU A 54 4.38 -1.24 -12.07
C GLU A 54 5.75 -1.27 -12.76
N ARG A 55 6.28 -0.11 -13.18
CA ARG A 55 7.62 0.03 -13.78
C ARG A 55 8.75 -0.54 -12.91
N TYR A 56 8.53 -0.73 -11.61
CA TYR A 56 9.49 -1.33 -10.70
C TYR A 56 9.33 -2.84 -10.52
N THR A 57 8.17 -3.40 -10.88
CA THR A 57 7.78 -4.79 -10.56
C THR A 57 7.40 -5.63 -11.77
N ALA A 58 7.45 -5.09 -12.99
CA ALA A 58 7.07 -5.78 -14.24
C ALA A 58 8.04 -6.89 -14.71
N GLY A 59 8.79 -7.51 -13.79
CA GLY A 59 9.74 -8.57 -14.09
C GLY A 59 10.79 -8.14 -15.12
N ARG A 60 10.87 -8.85 -16.25
CA ARG A 60 11.81 -8.53 -17.34
C ARG A 60 11.49 -7.23 -18.07
N GLU A 61 10.25 -6.75 -17.97
CA GLU A 61 9.80 -5.49 -18.57
C GLU A 61 9.91 -4.31 -17.60
N ALA A 62 10.47 -4.53 -16.40
CA ALA A 62 10.71 -3.45 -15.45
C ALA A 62 11.72 -2.44 -16.03
N ASP A 63 11.52 -1.17 -15.68
CA ASP A 63 12.47 -0.12 -16.00
C ASP A 63 13.73 -0.31 -15.14
N THR A 64 14.77 -0.88 -15.73
CA THR A 64 16.06 -1.14 -15.08
C THR A 64 16.65 0.13 -14.46
N GLY A 65 16.50 1.29 -15.11
CA GLY A 65 17.00 2.57 -14.57
C GLY A 65 16.27 2.96 -13.30
N ALA A 66 14.95 2.78 -13.28
CA ALA A 66 14.12 3.02 -12.09
C ALA A 66 14.49 2.07 -10.94
N VAL A 67 14.64 0.78 -11.25
CA VAL A 67 15.04 -0.27 -10.29
C VAL A 67 16.40 0.03 -9.67
N LEU A 68 17.41 0.33 -10.49
CA LEU A 68 18.73 0.72 -10.00
C LEU A 68 18.69 2.02 -9.18
N GLY A 69 17.80 2.94 -9.53
CA GLY A 69 17.53 4.16 -8.76
C GLY A 69 17.06 3.86 -7.33
N VAL A 70 16.10 2.94 -7.15
CA VAL A 70 15.61 2.49 -5.84
C VAL A 70 16.73 1.84 -5.03
N LEU A 71 17.47 0.91 -5.65
CA LEU A 71 18.58 0.21 -5.01
C LEU A 71 19.65 1.20 -4.53
N ARG A 72 20.05 2.14 -5.38
CA ARG A 72 21.02 3.19 -5.03
C ARG A 72 20.51 4.07 -3.90
N TYR A 73 19.26 4.51 -3.97
CA TYR A 73 18.68 5.43 -3.00
C TYR A 73 18.67 4.84 -1.58
N TYR A 74 18.12 3.64 -1.40
CA TYR A 74 18.04 3.02 -0.08
C TYR A 74 19.38 2.53 0.45
N THR A 75 20.29 2.07 -0.41
CA THR A 75 21.66 1.71 0.01
C THR A 75 22.39 2.91 0.60
N ALA A 76 22.23 4.09 -0.01
CA ALA A 76 22.88 5.31 0.48
C ALA A 76 22.17 5.94 1.69
N ASN A 77 20.83 5.92 1.70
CA ASN A 77 20.04 6.81 2.54
C ASN A 77 19.04 6.10 3.45
N GLY A 78 18.85 4.79 3.35
CA GLY A 78 17.72 4.10 3.98
C GLY A 78 17.72 4.09 5.53
N ARG A 79 18.83 4.48 6.15
CA ARG A 79 18.97 4.67 7.61
C ARG A 79 18.80 6.12 8.05
N THR A 80 18.72 7.06 7.11
CA THR A 80 18.53 8.48 7.39
C THR A 80 17.14 8.68 8.01
N PRO A 81 17.02 9.44 9.11
CA PRO A 81 15.72 9.70 9.74
C PRO A 81 14.81 10.56 8.86
N TYR A 82 13.50 10.48 9.05
CA TYR A 82 12.54 11.37 8.38
C TYR A 82 12.64 12.80 8.90
N CYS A 83 12.38 13.78 8.04
CA CYS A 83 12.52 15.20 8.36
C CYS A 83 11.59 15.67 9.48
N ASP A 84 10.45 15.00 9.68
CA ASP A 84 9.53 15.29 10.79
C ASP A 84 9.78 14.40 12.03
N GLY A 85 10.83 13.57 12.01
CA GLY A 85 11.21 12.66 13.08
C GLY A 85 10.24 11.49 13.29
N LYS A 86 9.25 11.29 12.42
CA LYS A 86 8.26 10.21 12.57
C LYS A 86 8.75 8.89 11.98
N GLN A 87 8.02 7.83 12.32
CA GLN A 87 8.20 6.49 11.77
C GLN A 87 7.79 6.44 10.29
N PRO A 88 8.31 5.46 9.51
CA PRO A 88 7.88 5.24 8.14
C PRO A 88 6.36 5.10 8.02
N THR A 89 5.77 5.75 7.00
CA THR A 89 4.36 5.58 6.63
C THR A 89 4.14 4.27 5.86
N ALA A 90 2.88 3.95 5.55
CA ALA A 90 2.55 2.79 4.72
C ALA A 90 3.22 2.84 3.33
N ALA A 91 3.27 4.02 2.70
CA ALA A 91 3.93 4.21 1.41
C ALA A 91 5.45 4.03 1.53
N ASP A 92 6.06 4.59 2.57
CA ASP A 92 7.49 4.38 2.84
C ASP A 92 7.83 2.89 3.01
N LEU A 93 7.03 2.17 3.79
CA LEU A 93 7.21 0.74 3.98
C LEU A 93 7.01 -0.05 2.69
N ALA A 94 6.13 0.40 1.78
CA ALA A 94 5.97 -0.23 0.46
C ALA A 94 7.25 -0.11 -0.38
N TRP A 95 7.91 1.04 -0.36
CA TRP A 95 9.20 1.24 -1.02
C TRP A 95 10.34 0.45 -0.38
N GLN A 96 10.38 0.37 0.95
CA GLN A 96 11.35 -0.46 1.67
C GLN A 96 11.18 -1.97 1.37
N ARG A 97 9.93 -2.43 1.27
CA ARG A 97 9.61 -3.80 0.82
C ARG A 97 10.03 -4.02 -0.63
N LEU A 98 9.82 -3.05 -1.51
CA LEU A 98 10.30 -3.13 -2.89
C LEU A 98 11.83 -3.24 -2.93
N TYR A 99 12.55 -2.38 -2.20
CA TYR A 99 14.01 -2.41 -2.12
C TYR A 99 14.54 -3.80 -1.73
N THR A 100 14.01 -4.36 -0.65
CA THR A 100 14.41 -5.70 -0.19
C THR A 100 14.00 -6.81 -1.16
N GLY A 101 12.80 -6.72 -1.77
CA GLY A 101 12.34 -7.64 -2.81
C GLY A 101 13.17 -7.61 -4.10
N LEU A 102 13.79 -6.47 -4.41
CA LEU A 102 14.76 -6.30 -5.50
C LEU A 102 16.17 -6.82 -5.16
N GLY A 103 16.37 -7.36 -3.95
CA GLY A 103 17.67 -7.87 -3.47
C GLY A 103 18.52 -6.86 -2.71
N GLY A 104 17.96 -5.71 -2.34
CA GLY A 104 18.61 -4.76 -1.44
C GLY A 104 18.84 -5.33 -0.04
N ASP A 105 19.98 -5.01 0.59
CA ASP A 105 20.32 -5.50 1.92
C ASP A 105 19.52 -4.75 3.00
N PRO A 106 18.67 -5.44 3.80
CA PRO A 106 17.88 -4.82 4.84
C PRO A 106 18.71 -4.10 5.92
N ALA A 107 20.01 -4.35 6.04
CA ALA A 107 20.91 -3.60 6.92
C ALA A 107 21.02 -2.11 6.55
N HIS A 108 20.67 -1.74 5.31
CA HIS A 108 20.59 -0.33 4.87
C HIS A 108 19.27 0.36 5.24
N LEU A 109 18.33 -0.33 5.89
CA LEU A 109 17.08 0.27 6.35
C LEU A 109 17.14 0.60 7.84
N ALA A 110 16.51 1.70 8.24
CA ALA A 110 16.24 1.96 9.64
C ALA A 110 15.40 0.81 10.22
N ARG A 111 15.85 0.25 11.35
CA ARG A 111 15.07 -0.77 12.08
C ARG A 111 13.96 -0.06 12.87
N PRO A 112 12.76 -0.66 12.96
CA PRO A 112 11.68 -0.14 13.80
C PRO A 112 12.09 0.05 15.26
#